data_AF-A0A257INW6-F1
#
_entry.id   AF-A0A257INW6-F1
#
_cell.length_a   1.000
_cell.length_b   1.000
_cell.length_c   1.000
_cell.angle_alpha   90.00
_cell.angle_beta   90.00
_cell.angle_gamma   90.00
#
_symmetry.space_group_name_H-M   'P 1'
#
loop_
_entity.id
_entity.type
_entity.pdbx_description
1 polymer ?
#
loop_
_entity_poly.entity_id
_entity_poly.type
_entity_poly.pdbx_seq_one_letter_code
_entity_poly.pdbx_strand_id
1 'polypeptide(L)' 'LNWSTLFGDLRVAHFFGVHALQLIPLLGYFVSQNMENQAKAKLRVWIFSLLYFLFVVFTMVQALAGKPFIA' A
#
# COMPACT_ATOMS: atom_id res chain seq x y z
N LEU A 1 -6.74 2.35 16.18
CA LEU A 1 -5.34 1.90 15.98
C LEU A 1 -4.49 2.64 17.00
N ASN A 2 -3.86 1.92 17.93
CA ASN A 2 -2.96 2.50 18.94
C ASN A 2 -1.50 2.38 18.46
N TRP A 3 -1.17 3.09 17.38
CA TRP A 3 0.20 3.14 16.88
C TRP A 3 1.08 3.97 17.82
N SER A 4 2.36 3.61 17.92
CA SER A 4 3.31 4.39 18.69
C SER A 4 3.46 5.79 18.11
N THR A 5 3.28 6.82 18.93
CA THR A 5 3.56 8.22 18.60
C THR A 5 4.95 8.67 19.06
N LEU A 6 5.65 7.83 19.83
CA LEU A 6 6.97 8.13 20.39
C LEU A 6 8.12 7.50 19.60
N PHE A 7 7.88 6.32 19.02
CA PHE A 7 8.90 5.53 18.32
C PHE A 7 8.31 4.89 17.06
N GLY A 8 9.18 4.30 16.23
CA GLY A 8 8.77 3.50 15.08
C GLY A 8 7.95 2.27 15.45
N ASP A 9 6.89 2.01 14.67
CA ASP A 9 5.97 0.88 14.88
C ASP A 9 5.85 0.04 13.60
N LEU A 10 6.46 -1.15 13.62
CA LEU A 10 6.44 -2.08 12.48
C LEU A 10 5.02 -2.59 12.14
N ARG A 11 4.05 -2.48 13.07
CA ARG A 11 2.66 -2.87 12.83
C ARG A 11 2.02 -2.01 11.74
N VAL A 12 2.50 -0.78 11.54
CA VAL A 12 2.02 0.11 10.47
C VAL A 12 2.34 -0.50 9.10
N ALA A 13 3.61 -0.85 8.86
CA ALA A 13 4.03 -1.47 7.62
C ALA A 13 3.36 -2.83 7.39
N HIS A 14 3.23 -3.64 8.44
CA HIS A 14 2.52 -4.92 8.37
C HIS A 14 1.04 -4.73 8.02
N PHE A 15 0.35 -3.78 8.67
CA PHE A 15 -1.06 -3.46 8.41
C PHE A 15 -1.27 -3.10 6.94
N PHE A 16 -0.52 -2.13 6.41
CA PHE A 16 -0.67 -1.77 5.00
C PHE A 16 -0.23 -2.91 4.07
N GLY A 17 0.80 -3.68 4.43
CA GLY A 17 1.22 -4.87 3.67
C GLY A 17 0.10 -5.89 3.47
N VAL A 18 -0.63 -6.26 4.53
CA VAL A 18 -1.72 -7.25 4.40
C VAL A 18 -2.93 -6.70 3.65
N HIS A 19 -3.22 -5.39 3.74
CA HIS A 19 -4.31 -4.77 3.00
C HIS A 19 -4.04 -4.68 1.48
N ALA A 20 -2.79 -4.85 1.04
CA ALA A 20 -2.45 -4.95 -0.38
C ALA A 20 -3.22 -6.10 -1.06
N LEU A 21 -3.41 -7.22 -0.34
CA LEU A 21 -4.15 -8.39 -0.81
C LEU A 21 -5.63 -8.11 -1.08
N GLN A 22 -6.19 -7.05 -0.49
CA GLN A 22 -7.57 -6.65 -0.70
C GLN A 22 -7.65 -5.52 -1.75
N LEU A 23 -6.83 -4.49 -1.60
CA LEU A 23 -6.91 -3.27 -2.42
C LEU A 23 -6.50 -3.52 -3.88
N ILE A 24 -5.42 -4.28 -4.13
CA ILE A 24 -4.93 -4.51 -5.49
C ILE A 24 -5.94 -5.34 -6.30
N PRO A 25 -6.47 -6.48 -5.80
CA PRO A 25 -7.48 -7.23 -6.54
C PRO A 25 -8.79 -6.46 -6.72
N LEU A 26 -9.22 -5.69 -5.72
CA LEU A 26 -10.43 -4.87 -5.81
C LEU A 26 -10.30 -3.82 -6.91
N LEU A 27 -9.16 -3.11 -6.96
CA LEU A 27 -8.86 -2.18 -8.06
C LEU A 27 -8.82 -2.93 -9.41
N GLY A 28 -8.15 -4.09 -9.46
CA GLY A 28 -8.08 -4.90 -10.68
C GLY A 28 -9.46 -5.29 -11.21
N TYR A 29 -10.37 -5.69 -10.31
CA TYR A 29 -11.75 -6.00 -10.65
C TYR A 29 -12.45 -4.77 -11.25
N PHE A 30 -12.46 -3.63 -10.56
CA PHE A 30 -13.14 -2.44 -11.06
C PHE A 30 -12.54 -1.92 -12.39
N VAL A 31 -11.22 -1.90 -12.52
CA VAL A 31 -10.58 -1.37 -13.72
C VAL A 31 -10.81 -2.29 -14.92
N SER A 32 -10.84 -3.62 -14.72
CA SER A 32 -11.13 -4.57 -15.80
C SER A 32 -12.57 -4.52 -16.30
N GLN A 33 -13.54 -4.22 -15.43
CA GLN A 33 -14.96 -4.06 -15.79
C GLN A 33 -15.25 -2.73 -16.49
N ASN A 34 -14.57 -1.65 -16.10
CA ASN A 34 -14.89 -0.29 -16.56
C ASN A 34 -14.00 0.21 -17.73
N MET A 35 -13.04 -0.59 -18.19
CA MET A 35 -12.15 -0.21 -19.28
C MET A 35 -12.20 -1.22 -20.43
N GLU A 36 -12.50 -0.73 -21.64
CA GLU A 36 -12.46 -1.52 -22.86
C GLU A 36 -11.03 -1.97 -23.21
N ASN A 37 -10.05 -1.09 -23.01
CA ASN A 37 -8.64 -1.40 -23.27
C ASN A 37 -7.98 -2.10 -22.08
N GLN A 38 -7.89 -3.43 -22.17
CA GLN A 38 -7.30 -4.30 -21.14
C GLN A 38 -5.79 -4.06 -20.91
N ALA A 39 -5.05 -3.55 -21.89
CA ALA A 39 -3.64 -3.20 -21.70
C ALA A 39 -3.49 -1.97 -20.79
N LYS A 40 -4.32 -0.94 -21.01
CA LYS A 40 -4.38 0.24 -20.14
C LYS A 40 -4.89 -0.12 -18.73
N ALA A 41 -5.84 -1.05 -18.64
CA ALA A 41 -6.32 -1.56 -17.35
C ALA A 41 -5.18 -2.20 -16.53
N LYS A 42 -4.43 -3.13 -17.14
CA LYS A 42 -3.26 -3.76 -16.52
C LYS A 42 -2.20 -2.73 -16.12
N LEU A 43 -1.90 -1.75 -16.96
CA LEU A 43 -0.94 -0.70 -16.65
C LEU A 43 -1.35 0.10 -15.41
N ARG A 44 -2.64 0.46 -15.27
CA ARG A 44 -3.14 1.15 -14.07
C ARG A 44 -2.96 0.33 -12.80
N VAL A 45 -3.26 -0.98 -12.86
CA VAL A 45 -3.04 -1.88 -11.72
C VAL A 45 -1.54 -1.95 -11.37
N TRP A 46 -0.65 -2.06 -12.35
CA TRP A 46 0.80 -2.07 -12.12
C TRP A 46 1.31 -0.79 -11.47
N ILE A 47 0.88 0.38 -11.97
CA ILE A 47 1.25 1.68 -11.39
C ILE A 47 0.78 1.76 -9.94
N PHE A 48 -0.48 1.41 -9.67
CA PHE A 48 -1.02 1.40 -8.31
C PHE A 48 -0.25 0.44 -7.39
N SER A 49 0.01 -0.80 -7.83
CA SER A 49 0.76 -1.79 -7.08
C SER A 49 2.18 -1.32 -6.76
N LEU A 50 2.87 -0.67 -7.71
CA LEU A 50 4.20 -0.12 -7.48
C LEU A 50 4.18 1.02 -6.47
N LEU A 51 3.24 1.97 -6.60
CA LEU A 51 3.09 3.06 -5.64
C LEU A 51 2.75 2.54 -4.24
N TYR A 52 1.86 1.56 -4.15
CA TYR A 52 1.48 0.93 -2.89
C TYR A 52 2.66 0.20 -2.24
N PHE A 53 3.43 -0.55 -3.03
CA PHE A 53 4.65 -1.22 -2.57
C PHE A 53 5.66 -0.22 -2.02
N LEU A 54 5.93 0.87 -2.76
CA LEU A 54 6.84 1.93 -2.31
C LEU A 54 6.35 2.59 -1.02
N PHE A 55 5.04 2.80 -0.88
CA PHE A 55 4.45 3.32 0.36
C PHE A 55 4.66 2.36 1.55
N VAL A 56 4.43 1.06 1.37
CA VAL A 56 4.67 0.06 2.44
C VAL A 56 6.15 0.02 2.81
N VAL A 57 7.05 -0.01 1.82
CA VAL A 57 8.51 0.02 2.06
C VAL A 57 8.92 1.30 2.79
N PHE A 58 8.35 2.44 2.41
CA PHE A 58 8.57 3.71 3.11
C PHE A 58 8.18 3.61 4.59
N THR A 59 6.98 3.09 4.90
CA THR A 59 6.52 2.92 6.29
C THR A 59 7.41 1.94 7.08
N MET A 60 7.94 0.90 6.42
CA MET A 60 8.89 -0.04 7.02
C MET A 60 10.20 0.68 7.37
N VAL A 61 10.80 1.39 6.42
CA VAL A 61 12.05 2.13 6.64
C VAL A 61 11.86 3.23 7.70
N GLN A 62 10.73 3.93 7.70
CA GLN A 62 10.37 4.91 8.73
C GLN A 62 10.37 4.29 10.13
N ALA A 63 9.72 3.13 10.29
CA ALA A 63 9.66 2.41 11.55
C ALA A 63 11.03 1.90 11.99
N LEU A 64 11.84 1.35 11.07
CA LEU A 64 13.22 0.92 11.34
C LEU A 64 14.14 2.07 11.74
N ALA A 65 13.89 3.28 11.22
CA ALA A 65 14.58 4.51 11.63
C ALA A 65 14.09 5.07 12.98
N GLY A 66 13.20 4.36 13.68
CA GLY A 66 12.66 4.77 14.98
C GLY A 66 11.67 5.94 14.93
N LYS A 67 11.20 6.34 13.74
CA LYS A 67 10.30 7.48 13.57
C LYS A 67 8.83 7.06 13.70
N PRO A 68 8.00 7.79 14.46
CA PRO A 68 6.57 7.49 14.54
C PRO A 68 5.88 7.75 13.18
N PHE A 69 4.81 7.01 12.92
CA PHE A 69 4.00 7.19 11.71
C PHE A 69 3.12 8.44 11.79
N ILE A 70 2.55 8.70 12.97
CA ILE A 70 1.77 9.90 13.31
C ILE A 70 2.37 10.46 14.60
N ALA A 71 2.69 11.75 14.58
CA ALA A 71 3.23 12.50 15.72
C ALA A 71 2.11 13.22 16.48
#